data_AF-A0A428XVV3-F1
#
_entry.id   AF-A0A428XVV3-F1
#
_cell.length_a   1.000
_cell.length_b   1.000
_cell.length_c   1.000
_cell.angle_alpha   90.00
_cell.angle_beta   90.00
_cell.angle_gamma   90.00
#
_symmetry.space_group_name_H-M   'P 1'
#
loop_
_entity.id
_entity.type
_entity.pdbx_description
1 polymer ?
#
loop_
_entity_poly.entity_id
_entity_poly.type
_entity_poly.pdbx_seq_one_letter_code
_entity_poly.pdbx_strand_id
1 'polypeptide(L)'
;MNRTMARLHREPTPHTDWCARDHRCGINEHRAPDVEAREVGGRAWLTRTRAGDVEYAEVRVRIPLHSTETGARWQLALTLRLIRDLLTAVAVRPGITPRAGRPAVDSSRTRPAIRRAA
;
A
#
# COMPACT_ATOMS: atom_id res chain seq x y z
N MET A 1 -6.02 -33.12 36.03
CA MET A 1 -5.29 -31.83 36.21
C MET A 1 -5.51 -30.99 34.96
N ASN A 2 -6.43 -30.02 34.98
CA ASN A 2 -6.68 -29.14 33.84
C ASN A 2 -5.78 -27.90 33.92
N ARG A 3 -4.82 -27.78 32.99
CA ARG A 3 -4.07 -26.54 32.77
C ARG A 3 -4.98 -25.56 32.04
N THR A 4 -5.48 -24.57 32.75
CA THR A 4 -6.12 -23.39 32.14
C THR A 4 -5.05 -22.64 31.35
N MET A 5 -5.11 -22.69 30.01
CA MET A 5 -4.31 -21.85 29.13
C MET A 5 -4.74 -20.40 29.37
N ALA A 6 -3.88 -19.62 30.03
CA ALA A 6 -4.07 -18.18 30.16
C ALA A 6 -4.17 -17.58 28.75
N ARG A 7 -5.34 -17.03 28.41
CA ARG A 7 -5.48 -16.24 27.18
C ARG A 7 -4.57 -15.03 27.35
N LEU A 8 -3.47 -14.98 26.61
CA LEU A 8 -2.67 -13.78 26.47
C LEU A 8 -3.54 -12.74 25.80
N HIS A 9 -4.14 -11.87 26.60
CA HIS A 9 -4.84 -10.70 26.12
C HIS A 9 -3.75 -9.72 25.68
N ARG A 10 -3.47 -9.69 24.38
CA ARG A 10 -2.56 -8.69 23.82
C ARG A 10 -3.31 -7.37 23.80
N GLU A 11 -2.74 -6.33 24.40
CA GLU A 11 -3.29 -4.98 24.22
C GLU A 11 -3.30 -4.63 22.73
N PRO A 12 -4.39 -4.02 22.21
CA PRO A 12 -4.42 -3.52 20.85
C PRO A 12 -3.24 -2.59 20.63
N THR A 13 -2.43 -2.86 19.61
CA THR A 13 -1.40 -1.90 19.21
C THR A 13 -2.10 -0.65 18.69
N PRO A 14 -1.63 0.57 19.00
CA PRO A 14 -2.20 1.78 18.39
C PRO A 14 -2.16 1.65 16.86
N HIS A 15 -3.33 1.62 16.21
CA HIS A 15 -3.43 1.54 14.75
C HIS A 15 -3.72 2.92 14.18
N THR A 16 -3.14 3.24 13.02
CA THR A 16 -3.58 4.40 12.24
C THR A 16 -5.02 4.16 11.75
N ASP A 17 -5.76 5.24 11.51
CA ASP A 17 -7.15 5.19 11.02
C ASP A 17 -7.30 4.53 9.64
N TRP A 18 -6.26 4.62 8.81
CA TRP A 18 -6.16 3.99 7.49
C TRP A 18 -5.63 2.55 7.52
N CYS A 19 -5.11 2.08 8.66
CA CYS A 19 -4.63 0.72 8.84
C CYS A 19 -5.82 -0.25 8.67
N ALA A 20 -5.77 -1.15 7.68
CA ALA A 20 -6.81 -2.17 7.54
C ALA A 20 -6.89 -3.01 8.83
N ARG A 21 -8.02 -2.99 9.56
CA ARG A 21 -8.12 -3.62 10.89
C ARG A 21 -7.79 -5.13 10.93
N ASP A 22 -7.79 -5.80 9.77
CA ASP A 22 -7.63 -7.26 9.66
C ASP A 22 -6.23 -7.73 9.22
N HIS A 23 -5.26 -6.84 8.96
CA HIS A 23 -3.88 -7.30 8.77
C HIS A 23 -3.16 -7.38 10.12
N ARG A 24 -2.39 -8.46 10.32
CA ARG A 24 -1.57 -8.58 11.52
C ARG A 24 -0.41 -7.60 11.42
N CYS A 25 -0.56 -6.40 12.00
CA CYS A 25 0.56 -5.49 12.21
C CYS A 25 1.61 -6.21 13.07
N GLY A 26 2.67 -6.67 12.42
CA GLY A 26 3.84 -7.23 13.07
C GLY A 26 4.96 -6.20 13.07
N ILE A 27 5.77 -6.18 14.13
CA ILE A 27 7.06 -5.45 14.15
C ILE A 27 6.92 -3.96 13.76
N ASN A 28 5.98 -3.23 14.40
CA ASN A 28 5.78 -1.79 14.18
C ASN A 28 5.50 -1.36 12.73
N GLU A 29 5.03 -2.28 11.88
CA GLU A 29 4.59 -1.97 10.52
C GLU A 29 3.06 -1.90 10.42
N HIS A 30 2.54 -0.79 9.90
CA HIS A 30 1.13 -0.60 9.58
C HIS A 30 0.94 -0.52 8.07
N ARG A 31 -0.12 -1.14 7.54
CA ARG A 31 -0.38 -1.17 6.09
C ARG A 31 -1.84 -0.77 5.76
N ALA A 32 -2.03 0.04 4.74
CA ALA A 32 -3.36 0.29 4.20
C ALA A 32 -3.81 -0.92 3.35
N PRO A 33 -5.10 -1.03 3.02
CA PRO A 33 -5.53 -1.84 1.88
C PRO A 33 -4.81 -1.40 0.59
N ASP A 34 -4.51 -2.36 -0.29
CA ASP A 34 -3.89 -2.08 -1.57
C ASP A 34 -4.87 -1.33 -2.49
N VAL A 35 -4.41 -0.24 -3.10
CA VAL A 35 -5.07 0.40 -4.24
C VAL A 35 -4.54 -0.25 -5.51
N GLU A 36 -5.41 -0.90 -6.26
CA GLU A 36 -5.03 -1.66 -7.45
C GLU A 36 -5.28 -0.87 -8.75
N ALA A 37 -4.30 -0.87 -9.65
CA ALA A 37 -4.44 -0.37 -11.02
C ALA A 37 -4.38 -1.56 -12.00
N ARG A 38 -5.44 -1.72 -12.80
CA ARG A 38 -5.63 -2.86 -13.73
C ARG A 38 -5.93 -2.46 -15.17
N GLU A 39 -5.14 -1.63 -15.84
CA GLU A 39 -5.45 -1.30 -17.24
C GLU A 39 -4.23 -1.19 -18.19
N VAL A 40 -3.01 -1.52 -17.75
CA VAL A 40 -1.81 -1.25 -18.57
C VAL A 40 -0.81 -2.41 -18.53
N GLY A 41 -0.93 -3.38 -19.43
CA GLY A 41 0.12 -4.38 -19.71
C GLY A 41 0.66 -5.15 -18.50
N GLY A 42 -0.08 -5.19 -17.39
CA GLY A 42 0.41 -5.62 -16.08
C GLY A 42 -0.55 -5.25 -14.96
N ARG A 43 -0.14 -5.49 -13.72
CA ARG A 43 -0.88 -5.13 -12.49
C ARG A 43 0.03 -4.33 -11.57
N ALA A 44 -0.51 -3.30 -10.94
CA ALA A 44 0.18 -2.55 -9.91
C ALA A 44 -0.68 -2.42 -8.66
N TRP A 45 -0.02 -2.43 -7.51
CA TRP A 45 -0.61 -2.21 -6.20
C TRP A 45 0.16 -1.09 -5.52
N LEU A 46 -0.58 -0.13 -4.98
CA LEU A 46 -0.06 0.95 -4.14
C LEU A 46 -0.55 0.73 -2.71
N THR A 47 0.37 0.68 -1.76
CA THR A 47 0.07 0.49 -0.35
C THR A 47 0.69 1.63 0.45
N ARG A 48 -0.10 2.37 1.23
CA ARG A 48 0.46 3.24 2.26
C ARG A 48 0.95 2.36 3.40
N THR A 49 2.20 2.51 3.78
CA THR A 49 2.78 1.78 4.92
C THR A 49 3.39 2.77 5.91
N ARG A 50 3.51 2.37 7.18
CA ARG A 50 4.22 3.11 8.22
C ARG A 50 5.15 2.15 8.93
N ALA A 51 6.43 2.50 9.01
CA ALA A 51 7.44 1.78 9.77
C ALA A 51 8.07 2.76 10.78
N GLY A 52 7.85 2.52 12.08
CA GLY A 52 8.16 3.52 13.10
C GLY A 52 7.34 4.80 12.90
N ASP A 53 8.01 5.94 12.73
CA ASP A 53 7.36 7.24 12.51
C ASP A 53 7.37 7.72 11.06
N VAL A 54 7.92 6.91 10.15
CA VAL A 54 7.98 7.26 8.74
C VAL A 54 6.89 6.53 7.98
N GLU A 55 6.14 7.27 7.17
CA GLU A 55 5.19 6.71 6.22
C GLU A 55 5.80 6.61 4.83
N TYR A 56 5.47 5.52 4.15
CA TYR A 56 5.94 5.21 2.80
C TYR A 56 4.76 4.95 1.87
N ALA A 57 4.96 5.26 0.61
CA ALA A 57 4.17 4.73 -0.48
C ALA A 57 4.90 3.50 -1.05
N GLU A 58 4.43 2.31 -0.73
CA GLU A 58 4.96 1.07 -1.29
C GLU A 58 4.27 0.80 -2.64
N VAL A 59 5.08 0.58 -3.68
CA VAL A 59 4.59 0.27 -5.03
C VAL A 59 5.06 -1.13 -5.40
N ARG A 60 4.10 -2.02 -5.70
CA ARG A 60 4.36 -3.37 -6.21
C ARG A 60 3.81 -3.48 -7.62
N VAL A 61 4.62 -3.93 -8.56
CA VAL A 61 4.21 -4.05 -9.97
C VAL A 61 4.54 -5.44 -10.50
N ARG A 62 3.66 -5.99 -11.32
CA ARG A 62 3.87 -7.24 -12.05
C ARG A 62 3.58 -7.05 -13.53
N ILE A 63 4.60 -7.21 -14.35
CA ILE A 63 4.57 -7.06 -15.81
C ILE A 63 4.93 -8.42 -16.42
N PRO A 64 4.13 -8.96 -17.36
CA PRO A 64 4.54 -10.09 -18.18
C PRO A 64 5.73 -9.69 -19.06
N LEU A 65 6.82 -10.42 -18.95
CA LEU A 65 8.00 -10.17 -19.78
C LEU A 65 7.82 -10.76 -21.18
N HIS A 66 8.55 -10.18 -22.13
CA HIS A 66 8.65 -10.65 -23.50
C HIS A 66 9.18 -12.09 -23.52
N SER A 67 8.74 -12.89 -24.48
CA SER A 67 9.11 -14.31 -24.59
C SER A 67 10.60 -14.54 -24.92
N THR A 68 11.26 -13.53 -25.48
CA THR A 68 12.70 -13.56 -25.77
C THR A 68 13.51 -12.86 -24.69
N GLU A 69 14.67 -13.43 -24.35
CA GLU A 69 15.56 -12.89 -23.31
C GLU A 69 15.99 -11.45 -23.62
N THR A 70 16.31 -11.14 -24.87
CA THR A 70 16.68 -9.78 -25.28
C THR A 70 15.53 -8.80 -25.03
N GLY A 71 14.29 -9.17 -25.38
CA GLY A 71 13.12 -8.34 -25.13
C GLY A 71 12.84 -8.15 -23.64
N ALA A 72 12.98 -9.22 -22.85
CA ALA A 72 12.81 -9.18 -21.40
C ALA A 72 13.82 -8.25 -20.72
N ARG A 73 15.10 -8.30 -21.12
CA ARG A 73 16.14 -7.38 -20.62
C ARG A 73 15.85 -5.93 -20.95
N TRP A 74 15.40 -5.66 -22.18
CA TRP A 74 14.98 -4.32 -22.58
C TRP A 74 13.82 -3.81 -21.74
N GLN A 75 12.81 -4.64 -21.51
CA GLN A 75 11.67 -4.27 -20.65
C GLN A 75 12.10 -3.99 -19.21
N LEU A 76 13.00 -4.79 -18.63
CA LEU A 76 13.52 -4.55 -17.28
C LEU A 76 14.31 -3.24 -17.20
N ALA A 77 15.18 -2.97 -18.18
CA ALA A 77 15.95 -1.73 -18.24
C ALA A 77 15.04 -0.49 -18.36
N LEU A 78 14.04 -0.57 -19.24
CA LEU A 78 13.05 0.50 -19.41
C LEU A 78 12.22 0.70 -18.15
N THR A 79 11.77 -0.39 -17.52
CA THR A 79 10.99 -0.34 -16.27
C THR A 79 11.80 0.35 -15.17
N LEU A 80 13.07 -0.02 -15.00
CA LEU A 80 13.94 0.61 -14.02
C LEU A 80 14.14 2.10 -14.30
N ARG A 81 14.30 2.49 -15.57
CA ARG A 81 14.40 3.89 -15.97
C ARG A 81 13.13 4.66 -15.59
N LEU A 82 11.96 4.14 -15.94
CA LEU A 82 10.67 4.79 -15.66
C LEU A 82 10.38 4.87 -14.16
N ILE A 83 10.79 3.87 -13.36
CA ILE A 83 10.69 3.94 -11.90
C ILE A 83 11.55 5.09 -11.34
N ARG A 84 12.77 5.30 -11.86
CA ARG A 84 13.62 6.43 -11.43
C ARG A 84 12.99 7.78 -11.78
N ASP A 85 12.41 7.87 -12.97
CA ASP A 85 11.72 9.09 -13.42
C ASP A 85 10.47 9.35 -12.55
N LEU A 86 9.70 8.30 -12.23
CA LEU A 86 8.58 8.37 -11.28
C LEU A 86 9.02 8.85 -9.90
N LEU A 87 10.05 8.24 -9.31
CA LEU A 87 10.58 8.62 -8.00
C LEU A 87 11.02 10.08 -7.98
N THR A 88 11.62 10.56 -9.06
CA THR A 88 12.01 11.96 -9.22
C THR A 88 10.80 12.90 -9.31
N ALA A 89 9.73 12.46 -9.98
CA ALA A 89 8.51 13.23 -10.14
C ALA A 89 7.68 13.32 -8.84
N VAL A 90 7.65 12.26 -8.04
CA VAL A 90 6.89 12.22 -6.78
C VAL A 90 7.70 12.66 -5.56
N ALA A 91 9.03 12.78 -5.69
CA ALA A 91 9.85 13.40 -4.67
C ALA A 91 9.33 14.83 -4.43
N VAL A 92 8.73 15.06 -3.25
CA VAL A 92 8.27 16.38 -2.85
C VAL A 92 9.48 17.30 -2.82
N ARG A 93 9.57 18.20 -3.81
CA ARG A 93 10.57 19.26 -3.78
C ARG A 93 10.21 20.19 -2.61
N PRO A 94 11.18 20.56 -1.76
CA PRO A 94 10.96 21.61 -0.77
C PRO A 94 10.37 22.84 -1.47
N GLY A 95 9.15 23.25 -1.09
CA GLY A 95 8.44 24.38 -1.67
C GLY A 95 7.21 24.06 -2.55
N ILE A 96 6.95 22.79 -2.89
CA ILE A 96 5.68 22.39 -3.52
C ILE A 96 4.72 21.94 -2.42
N THR A 97 3.95 22.87 -1.87
CA THR A 97 2.80 22.51 -1.05
C THR A 97 1.67 21.97 -1.96
N PRO A 98 1.01 20.87 -1.60
CA PRO A 98 -0.20 20.43 -2.30
C PRO A 98 -1.20 21.57 -2.31
N ARG A 99 -1.71 21.94 -3.49
CA ARG A 99 -2.77 22.95 -3.63
C ARG A 99 -3.95 22.51 -2.77
N ALA A 100 -4.23 23.25 -1.70
CA ALA A 100 -5.35 22.99 -0.81
C ALA A 100 -6.63 22.86 -1.65
N GLY A 101 -7.24 21.67 -1.66
CA GLY A 101 -8.52 21.44 -2.34
C GLY A 101 -8.56 20.30 -3.36
N ARG A 102 -7.44 19.64 -3.70
CA ARG A 102 -7.52 18.39 -4.47
C ARG A 102 -7.50 17.20 -3.50
N PRO A 103 -8.61 16.47 -3.32
CA PRO A 103 -8.59 15.24 -2.53
C PRO A 103 -7.59 14.27 -3.15
N ALA A 104 -6.76 13.64 -2.32
CA ALA A 104 -5.97 12.50 -2.73
C ALA A 104 -6.92 11.42 -3.27
N VAL A 105 -6.49 10.71 -4.32
CA VAL A 105 -7.32 9.75 -5.06
C VAL A 105 -8.00 8.76 -4.11
N ASP A 106 -9.32 8.86 -4.06
CA ASP A 106 -10.33 7.89 -3.61
C ASP A 106 -10.12 7.17 -2.26
N SER A 107 -10.60 7.79 -1.17
CA SER A 107 -10.93 7.13 0.10
C SER A 107 -12.38 6.65 0.19
N SER A 108 -13.13 6.67 -0.92
CA SER A 108 -14.59 6.53 -0.94
C SER A 108 -15.09 5.15 -1.35
N ARG A 109 -14.43 4.09 -0.87
CA ARG A 109 -14.99 2.73 -0.84
C ARG A 109 -15.27 2.22 0.58
N THR A 110 -15.80 3.08 1.43
CA THR A 110 -16.48 2.65 2.65
C THR A 110 -17.83 2.02 2.26
N ARG A 111 -17.89 0.68 2.21
CA ARG A 111 -19.16 -0.06 2.16
C ARG A 111 -20.05 0.41 3.32
N PRO A 112 -21.34 0.74 3.09
CA PRO A 112 -22.23 1.08 4.19
C PRO A 112 -22.45 -0.17 5.07
N ALA A 113 -22.32 0.01 6.38
CA ALA A 113 -22.62 -1.01 7.37
C ALA A 113 -24.11 -1.39 7.26
N ILE A 114 -24.38 -2.65 6.95
CA ILE A 114 -25.72 -3.23 6.98
C ILE A 114 -26.17 -3.22 8.45
N ARG A 115 -27.07 -2.29 8.79
CA ARG A 115 -27.82 -2.35 10.06
C ARG A 115 -28.75 -3.55 10.00
N ARG A 116 -28.48 -4.59 10.80
CA ARG A 116 -29.50 -5.57 11.15
C ARG A 116 -30.43 -4.94 12.18
N ALA A 117 -31.69 -4.75 11.78
CA ALA A 117 -32.77 -4.45 12.71
C ALA A 117 -33.00 -5.66 13.62
N ALA A 118 -33.26 -5.37 14.90
CA ALA A 118 -33.79 -6.31 15.89
C ALA A 118 -35.29 -6.51 15.66
#